data_AF-A0A1F6GXQ1-F1
#
_entry.id   AF-A0A1F6GXQ1-F1
#
_cell.length_a   1.000
_cell.length_b   1.000
_cell.length_c   1.000
_cell.angle_alpha   90.00
_cell.angle_beta   90.00
_cell.angle_gamma   90.00
#
_symmetry.space_group_name_H-M   'P 1'
#
loop_
_entity.id
_entity.type
_entity.pdbx_description
1 polymer ?
#
loop_
_entity_poly.entity_id
_entity_poly.type
_entity_poly.pdbx_seq_one_letter_code
_entity_poly.pdbx_strand_id
1 'polypeptide(L)'
;MFAQAHVYHANFLSKSENADLLFASIFPDIAWTSKGKIDRNKIHSEFAYSLTLDSRFKPIVEGLKYHLLLDYYTHDFEGGYAFNCSKDIDQDVADLLGIEKGRDSLLMAHNFIEAAVDLSVIEKFSNTLDLYKNVMSKAAQNLFSEYSSLYLGVEKKEAEGIILDYIQNLAPSLMSTFNGMAEKVLPILVGLKFSKSVDSVRTKEILNKAIDIVSPTYLDFLNHAISREGKKK
;
A
#
# COMPACT_ATOMS: atom_id res chain seq x y z
N MET A 1 -2.77 -2.26 -2.93
CA MET A 1 -2.96 -2.78 -1.53
C MET A 1 -2.21 -1.83 -0.60
N PHE A 2 -2.09 -2.09 0.72
CA PHE A 2 -1.26 -1.24 1.59
C PHE A 2 0.18 -1.74 1.75
N ALA A 3 0.56 -2.29 2.89
CA ALA A 3 1.97 -2.59 3.16
C ALA A 3 2.24 -4.09 3.26
N GLN A 4 1.37 -4.82 3.94
CA GLN A 4 1.61 -6.22 4.28
C GLN A 4 1.45 -7.14 3.07
N ALA A 5 0.39 -6.94 2.28
CA ALA A 5 0.17 -7.70 1.06
C ALA A 5 1.28 -7.46 0.03
N HIS A 6 1.79 -6.23 -0.09
CA HIS A 6 2.91 -5.90 -0.97
C HIS A 6 4.21 -6.59 -0.54
N VAL A 7 4.54 -6.53 0.76
CA VAL A 7 5.74 -7.21 1.29
C VAL A 7 5.63 -8.73 1.13
N TYR A 8 4.48 -9.32 1.45
CA TYR A 8 4.22 -10.74 1.25
C TYR A 8 4.41 -11.14 -0.22
N HIS A 9 3.76 -10.41 -1.13
CA HIS A 9 3.78 -10.69 -2.56
C HIS A 9 5.20 -10.57 -3.14
N ALA A 10 5.91 -9.49 -2.80
CA ALA A 10 7.29 -9.27 -3.23
C ALA A 10 8.24 -10.35 -2.70
N ASN A 11 8.11 -10.73 -1.43
CA ASN A 11 8.90 -11.81 -0.84
C ASN A 11 8.65 -13.15 -1.53
N PHE A 12 7.39 -13.50 -1.78
CA PHE A 12 7.01 -14.76 -2.42
C PHE A 12 7.62 -14.88 -3.84
N LEU A 13 7.50 -13.81 -4.64
CA LEU A 13 7.97 -13.82 -6.04
C LEU A 13 9.49 -13.73 -6.17
N SER A 14 10.12 -12.89 -5.34
CA SER A 14 11.57 -12.68 -5.38
C SER A 14 12.36 -13.76 -4.63
N LYS A 15 11.72 -14.46 -3.69
CA LYS A 15 12.37 -15.33 -2.69
C LYS A 15 13.47 -14.59 -1.92
N SER A 16 13.29 -13.29 -1.69
CA SER A 16 14.28 -12.41 -1.06
C SER A 16 13.74 -11.80 0.22
N GLU A 17 14.61 -11.70 1.23
CA GLU A 17 14.38 -10.97 2.48
C GLU A 17 15.11 -9.62 2.51
N ASN A 18 15.63 -9.17 1.36
CA ASN A 18 16.32 -7.89 1.25
C ASN A 18 15.36 -6.74 1.61
N ALA A 19 15.69 -6.00 2.68
CA ALA A 19 14.82 -4.96 3.22
C ALA A 19 14.58 -3.81 2.23
N ASP A 20 15.58 -3.42 1.43
CA ASP A 20 15.42 -2.35 0.44
C ASP A 20 14.48 -2.77 -0.70
N LEU A 21 14.61 -4.00 -1.20
CA LEU A 21 13.71 -4.52 -2.23
C LEU A 21 12.27 -4.57 -1.73
N LEU A 22 12.06 -5.09 -0.52
CA LEU A 22 10.73 -5.21 0.05
C LEU A 22 10.14 -3.85 0.45
N PHE A 23 10.94 -2.91 0.96
CA PHE A 23 10.49 -1.54 1.21
C PHE A 23 10.12 -0.84 -0.10
N ALA A 24 10.86 -1.09 -1.18
CA ALA A 24 10.52 -0.56 -2.49
C ALA A 24 9.20 -1.11 -3.06
N SER A 25 8.72 -2.26 -2.57
CA SER A 25 7.40 -2.79 -2.94
C SER A 25 6.23 -2.06 -2.28
N ILE A 26 6.49 -1.28 -1.22
CA ILE A 26 5.50 -0.40 -0.56
C ILE A 26 5.78 1.07 -0.83
N PHE A 27 7.00 1.43 -1.25
CA PHE A 27 7.43 2.80 -1.42
C PHE A 27 6.51 3.68 -2.29
N PRO A 28 5.84 3.20 -3.35
CA PRO A 28 4.98 4.05 -4.16
C PRO A 28 3.83 4.75 -3.41
N ASP A 29 3.38 4.14 -2.32
CA ASP A 29 2.33 4.69 -1.47
C ASP A 29 2.77 5.89 -0.64
N ILE A 30 4.07 6.23 -0.67
CA ILE A 30 4.60 7.48 -0.11
C ILE A 30 3.92 8.72 -0.70
N ALA A 31 3.36 8.62 -1.91
CA ALA A 31 2.58 9.68 -2.52
C ALA A 31 1.43 10.15 -1.60
N TRP A 32 0.82 9.25 -0.83
CA TRP A 32 -0.28 9.57 0.08
C TRP A 32 0.16 10.47 1.23
N THR A 33 1.33 10.22 1.82
CA THR A 33 1.83 11.00 2.95
C THR A 33 2.63 12.23 2.52
N SER A 34 3.01 12.33 1.25
CA SER A 34 3.82 13.43 0.70
C SER A 34 3.10 14.78 0.59
N LYS A 35 1.78 14.84 0.81
CA LYS A 35 0.97 16.06 0.67
C LYS A 35 1.12 16.74 -0.71
N GLY A 36 1.20 15.93 -1.76
CA GLY A 36 1.32 16.39 -3.15
C GLY A 36 2.73 16.75 -3.60
N LYS A 37 3.75 16.55 -2.75
CA LYS A 37 5.16 16.79 -3.11
C LYS A 37 5.73 15.71 -4.02
N ILE A 38 5.24 14.48 -3.90
CA ILE A 38 5.59 13.38 -4.79
C ILE A 38 4.36 13.04 -5.63
N ASP A 39 4.50 13.16 -6.95
CA ASP A 39 3.43 12.80 -7.88
C ASP A 39 3.36 11.27 -8.03
N ARG A 40 2.20 10.69 -7.68
CA ARG A 40 1.90 9.26 -7.84
C ARG A 40 2.12 8.81 -9.28
N ASN A 41 1.79 9.63 -10.27
CA ASN A 41 1.97 9.26 -11.68
C ASN A 41 3.44 9.13 -12.04
N LYS A 42 4.33 9.95 -11.46
CA LYS A 42 5.77 9.80 -11.71
C LYS A 42 6.31 8.48 -11.19
N ILE A 43 5.89 8.05 -10.00
CA ILE A 43 6.35 6.76 -9.45
C ILE A 43 5.96 5.58 -10.37
N HIS A 44 4.72 5.59 -10.89
CA HIS A 44 4.22 4.50 -11.73
C HIS A 44 4.67 4.59 -13.20
N SER A 45 4.80 5.80 -13.76
CA SER A 45 5.15 6.02 -15.18
C SER A 45 6.65 6.13 -15.45
N GLU A 46 7.43 6.69 -14.53
CA GLU A 46 8.90 6.76 -14.66
C GLU A 46 9.59 5.45 -14.28
N PHE A 47 8.83 4.42 -13.91
CA PHE A 47 9.34 3.07 -13.70
C PHE A 47 10.18 2.57 -14.88
N ALA A 48 9.79 2.88 -16.12
CA ALA A 48 10.56 2.54 -17.31
C ALA A 48 11.89 3.33 -17.44
N TYR A 49 11.94 4.58 -16.97
CA TYR A 49 13.16 5.39 -16.90
C TYR A 49 14.08 4.92 -15.75
N SER A 50 13.49 4.35 -14.70
CA SER A 50 14.23 3.71 -13.61
C SER A 50 15.00 2.43 -14.04
N LEU A 51 14.78 1.93 -15.26
CA LEU A 51 15.52 0.79 -15.81
C LEU A 51 16.90 1.18 -16.40
N THR A 52 17.18 2.48 -16.58
CA THR A 52 18.50 2.99 -16.98
C THR A 52 19.37 3.39 -15.79
N LEU A 53 18.96 3.02 -14.58
CA LEU A 53 19.56 3.50 -13.34
C LEU A 53 20.91 2.88 -13.01
N ASP A 54 21.68 3.69 -12.27
CA ASP A 54 22.81 3.26 -11.47
C ASP A 54 22.48 1.96 -10.72
N SER A 55 23.38 0.98 -10.85
CA SER A 55 23.27 -0.36 -10.27
C SER A 55 22.90 -0.39 -8.78
N ARG A 56 23.23 0.68 -8.03
CA ARG A 56 22.88 0.81 -6.60
C ARG A 56 21.38 0.89 -6.34
N PHE A 57 20.55 1.29 -7.30
CA PHE A 57 19.09 1.35 -7.17
C PHE A 57 18.38 0.07 -7.62
N LYS A 58 19.13 -0.98 -8.00
CA LYS A 58 18.55 -2.26 -8.44
C LYS A 58 17.49 -2.83 -7.47
N PRO A 59 17.69 -2.85 -6.14
CA PRO A 59 16.66 -3.31 -5.21
C PRO A 59 15.37 -2.48 -5.30
N ILE A 60 15.50 -1.16 -5.47
CA ILE A 60 14.34 -0.27 -5.61
C ILE A 60 13.55 -0.61 -6.87
N VAL A 61 14.24 -0.70 -8.00
CA VAL A 61 13.63 -1.04 -9.28
C VAL A 61 12.94 -2.40 -9.23
N GLU A 62 13.56 -3.40 -8.61
CA GLU A 62 12.93 -4.72 -8.45
C GLU A 62 11.70 -4.66 -7.54
N GLY A 63 11.76 -3.96 -6.41
CA GLY A 63 10.61 -3.78 -5.52
C GLY A 63 9.43 -3.08 -6.19
N LEU A 64 9.69 -2.01 -6.93
CA LEU A 64 8.67 -1.28 -7.69
C LEU A 64 7.94 -2.16 -8.73
N LYS A 65 8.63 -3.12 -9.36
CA LYS A 65 7.98 -4.12 -10.24
C LYS A 65 6.93 -4.92 -9.49
N TYR A 66 7.27 -5.39 -8.29
CA TYR A 66 6.36 -6.20 -7.49
C TYR A 66 5.17 -5.38 -6.97
N HIS A 67 5.37 -4.09 -6.69
CA HIS A 67 4.28 -3.16 -6.37
C HIS A 67 3.30 -3.05 -7.54
N LEU A 68 3.79 -2.60 -8.70
CA LEU A 68 3.01 -2.41 -9.92
C LEU A 68 2.23 -3.66 -10.33
N LEU A 69 2.84 -4.82 -10.14
CA LEU A 69 2.23 -6.09 -10.44
C LEU A 69 1.02 -6.39 -9.55
N LEU A 70 1.15 -6.22 -8.23
CA LEU A 70 0.03 -6.43 -7.31
C LEU A 70 -1.08 -5.40 -7.56
N ASP A 71 -0.69 -4.15 -7.78
CA ASP A 71 -1.61 -3.05 -8.06
C ASP A 71 -2.40 -3.26 -9.36
N TYR A 72 -1.78 -3.82 -10.41
CA TYR A 72 -2.50 -4.17 -11.64
C TYR A 72 -3.69 -5.11 -11.38
N TYR A 73 -3.52 -6.14 -10.54
CA TYR A 73 -4.61 -7.05 -10.18
C TYR A 73 -5.56 -6.47 -9.13
N THR A 74 -5.08 -5.51 -8.33
CA THR A 74 -5.89 -4.83 -7.32
C THR A 74 -6.81 -3.78 -7.92
N HIS A 75 -6.35 -3.07 -8.96
CA HIS A 75 -7.00 -1.87 -9.50
C HIS A 75 -7.50 -2.02 -10.95
N ASP A 76 -6.73 -2.66 -11.83
CA ASP A 76 -6.90 -2.50 -13.28
C ASP A 76 -7.51 -3.73 -13.98
N PHE A 77 -7.05 -4.94 -13.63
CA PHE A 77 -7.45 -6.18 -14.29
C PHE A 77 -8.92 -6.52 -13.96
N GLU A 78 -9.78 -6.57 -14.98
CA GLU A 78 -11.21 -6.91 -14.85
C GLU A 78 -11.96 -6.05 -13.81
N GLY A 79 -11.56 -4.78 -13.69
CA GLY A 79 -12.13 -3.85 -12.72
C GLY A 79 -11.57 -3.97 -11.31
N GLY A 80 -10.47 -4.72 -11.10
CA GLY A 80 -9.66 -4.75 -9.88
C GLY A 80 -10.34 -5.45 -8.70
N TYR A 81 -9.62 -6.34 -8.00
CA TYR A 81 -10.17 -7.03 -6.83
C TYR A 81 -10.70 -6.05 -5.78
N ALA A 82 -9.89 -5.04 -5.41
CA ALA A 82 -10.28 -4.10 -4.37
C ALA A 82 -11.45 -3.21 -4.81
N PHE A 83 -11.45 -2.72 -6.05
CA PHE A 83 -12.55 -1.92 -6.59
C PHE A 83 -13.87 -2.69 -6.67
N ASN A 84 -13.84 -3.97 -7.02
CA ASN A 84 -15.04 -4.79 -7.04
C ASN A 84 -15.62 -5.00 -5.64
N CYS A 85 -14.80 -5.39 -4.66
CA CYS A 85 -15.23 -5.52 -3.26
C CYS A 85 -15.67 -4.18 -2.63
N SER A 86 -15.11 -3.06 -3.09
CA SER A 86 -15.45 -1.72 -2.55
C SER A 86 -16.91 -1.35 -2.75
N LYS A 87 -17.55 -1.88 -3.81
CA LYS A 87 -18.96 -1.60 -4.12
C LYS A 87 -19.91 -2.00 -2.99
N ASP A 88 -19.53 -3.00 -2.21
CA ASP A 88 -20.33 -3.56 -1.13
C ASP A 88 -20.31 -2.70 0.15
N ILE A 89 -19.33 -1.79 0.29
CA ILE A 89 -19.21 -0.86 1.43
C ILE A 89 -19.23 0.62 1.02
N ASP A 90 -19.37 0.92 -0.28
CA ASP A 90 -19.32 2.29 -0.83
C ASP A 90 -20.34 3.22 -0.15
N GLN A 91 -21.57 2.75 0.09
CA GLN A 91 -22.58 3.56 0.79
C GLN A 91 -22.21 3.80 2.25
N ASP A 92 -21.73 2.78 2.96
CA ASP A 92 -21.32 2.94 4.37
C ASP A 92 -20.18 3.97 4.51
N VAL A 93 -19.28 4.00 3.54
CA VAL A 93 -18.16 4.95 3.48
C VAL A 93 -18.64 6.35 3.06
N ALA A 94 -19.59 6.47 2.14
CA ALA A 94 -20.21 7.74 1.80
C ALA A 94 -20.87 8.38 3.04
N ASP A 95 -21.58 7.57 3.82
CA ASP A 95 -22.23 7.99 5.07
C ASP A 95 -21.18 8.41 6.12
N LEU A 96 -20.09 7.64 6.28
CA LEU A 96 -18.98 8.00 7.18
C LEU A 96 -18.38 9.36 6.84
N LEU A 97 -18.23 9.65 5.55
CA LEU A 97 -17.63 10.88 5.05
C LEU A 97 -18.64 12.05 5.01
N GLY A 98 -19.94 11.79 5.14
CA GLY A 98 -20.99 12.78 4.96
C GLY A 98 -20.98 13.37 3.55
N ILE A 99 -20.85 12.52 2.53
CA ILE A 99 -20.86 12.90 1.11
C ILE A 99 -21.83 12.01 0.33
N GLU A 100 -22.18 12.41 -0.89
CA GLU A 100 -22.93 11.54 -1.79
C GLU A 100 -22.07 10.38 -2.28
N LYS A 101 -22.73 9.22 -2.44
CA LYS A 101 -22.10 8.02 -3.02
C LYS A 101 -21.58 8.32 -4.42
N GLY A 102 -20.31 8.02 -4.67
CA GLY A 102 -19.69 8.27 -5.96
C GLY A 102 -18.19 7.96 -5.96
N ARG A 103 -17.45 8.64 -6.84
CA ARG A 103 -16.02 8.36 -7.05
C ARG A 103 -15.20 8.46 -5.75
N ASP A 104 -15.49 9.45 -4.91
CA ASP A 104 -14.69 9.71 -3.72
C ASP A 104 -14.96 8.73 -2.58
N SER A 105 -16.23 8.35 -2.36
CA SER A 105 -16.58 7.31 -1.40
C SER A 105 -16.05 5.96 -1.86
N LEU A 106 -16.12 5.64 -3.16
CA LEU A 106 -15.61 4.38 -3.71
C LEU A 106 -14.09 4.28 -3.58
N LEU A 107 -13.36 5.37 -3.84
CA LEU A 107 -11.91 5.42 -3.67
C LEU A 107 -11.50 5.31 -2.19
N MET A 108 -12.34 5.74 -1.25
CA MET A 108 -12.07 5.52 0.17
C MET A 108 -12.48 4.10 0.60
N ALA A 109 -13.59 3.55 0.11
CA ALA A 109 -13.97 2.15 0.31
C ALA A 109 -12.87 1.19 -0.13
N HIS A 110 -12.21 1.50 -1.23
CA HIS A 110 -11.03 0.80 -1.69
C HIS A 110 -9.94 0.67 -0.61
N ASN A 111 -9.62 1.75 0.09
CA ASN A 111 -8.65 1.74 1.18
C ASN A 111 -9.08 0.83 2.35
N PHE A 112 -10.39 0.72 2.63
CA PHE A 112 -10.89 -0.22 3.64
C PHE A 112 -10.72 -1.68 3.20
N ILE A 113 -10.98 -1.98 1.92
CA ILE A 113 -10.76 -3.31 1.36
C ILE A 113 -9.26 -3.68 1.41
N GLU A 114 -8.37 -2.75 1.09
CA GLU A 114 -6.93 -2.98 1.17
C GLU A 114 -6.44 -3.21 2.60
N ALA A 115 -6.93 -2.41 3.56
CA ALA A 115 -6.65 -2.63 4.98
C ALA A 115 -7.14 -4.02 5.43
N ALA A 116 -8.32 -4.44 4.98
CA ALA A 116 -8.87 -5.74 5.31
C ALA A 116 -7.99 -6.89 4.78
N VAL A 117 -7.52 -6.79 3.53
CA VAL A 117 -6.60 -7.78 2.95
C VAL A 117 -5.28 -7.82 3.71
N ASP A 118 -4.71 -6.67 4.05
CA ASP A 118 -3.47 -6.60 4.84
C ASP A 118 -3.62 -7.30 6.20
N LEU A 119 -4.74 -7.08 6.90
CA LEU A 119 -5.05 -7.74 8.16
C LEU A 119 -5.25 -9.26 8.00
N SER A 120 -5.94 -9.69 6.94
CA SER A 120 -6.11 -11.13 6.65
C SER A 120 -4.78 -11.81 6.29
N VAL A 121 -3.89 -11.13 5.57
CA VAL A 121 -2.57 -11.65 5.21
C VAL A 121 -1.71 -11.91 6.44
N ILE A 122 -1.62 -10.95 7.37
CA ILE A 122 -0.80 -11.12 8.59
C ILE A 122 -1.38 -12.16 9.55
N GLU A 123 -2.71 -12.30 9.60
CA GLU A 123 -3.37 -13.32 10.42
C GLU A 123 -3.03 -14.72 9.89
N LYS A 124 -3.06 -14.89 8.56
CA LYS A 124 -2.79 -16.18 7.92
C LYS A 124 -1.29 -16.51 7.84
N PHE A 125 -0.47 -15.52 7.55
CA PHE A 125 0.97 -15.65 7.32
C PHE A 125 1.73 -14.80 8.35
N SER A 126 1.79 -15.30 9.59
CA SER A 126 2.43 -14.59 10.71
C SER A 126 3.90 -14.20 10.44
N ASN A 127 4.63 -14.97 9.63
CA ASN A 127 6.00 -14.65 9.23
C ASN A 127 6.10 -13.32 8.44
N THR A 128 5.02 -12.90 7.76
CA THR A 128 4.94 -11.62 7.06
C THR A 128 5.11 -10.44 8.02
N LEU A 129 4.59 -10.56 9.25
CA LEU A 129 4.72 -9.49 10.25
C LEU A 129 6.18 -9.27 10.66
N ASP A 130 6.93 -10.34 10.90
CA ASP A 130 8.33 -10.22 11.28
C ASP A 130 9.18 -9.73 10.12
N LEU A 131 8.86 -10.16 8.89
CA LEU A 131 9.44 -9.60 7.69
C LEU A 131 9.14 -8.09 7.56
N TYR A 132 7.90 -7.67 7.78
CA TYR A 132 7.51 -6.27 7.72
C TYR A 132 8.25 -5.41 8.75
N LYS A 133 8.37 -5.88 10.00
CA LYS A 133 9.18 -5.20 11.03
C LYS A 133 10.64 -5.06 10.60
N ASN A 134 11.20 -6.11 10.00
CA ASN A 134 12.57 -6.11 9.48
C ASN A 134 12.73 -5.09 8.33
N VAL A 135 11.79 -5.05 7.40
CA VAL A 135 11.76 -4.08 6.29
C VAL A 135 11.75 -2.65 6.82
N MET A 136 10.81 -2.32 7.71
CA MET A 136 10.67 -0.96 8.25
C MET A 136 11.87 -0.51 9.11
N SER A 137 12.62 -1.45 9.69
CA SER A 137 13.80 -1.13 10.52
C SER A 137 15.13 -1.11 9.76
N LYS A 138 15.27 -1.86 8.67
CA LYS A 138 16.54 -2.02 7.95
C LYS A 138 16.62 -1.32 6.60
N ALA A 139 15.50 -0.87 6.03
CA ALA A 139 15.52 -0.16 4.75
C ALA A 139 16.41 1.09 4.83
N ALA A 140 17.30 1.25 3.84
CA ALA A 140 18.28 2.32 3.80
C ALA A 140 17.61 3.64 3.40
N GLN A 141 17.12 4.41 4.38
CA GLN A 141 16.42 5.68 4.15
C GLN A 141 17.19 6.66 3.24
N ASN A 142 18.53 6.72 3.35
CA ASN A 142 19.36 7.54 2.47
C ASN A 142 19.27 7.10 1.00
N LEU A 143 19.19 5.80 0.72
CA LEU A 143 19.02 5.26 -0.64
C LEU A 143 17.69 5.74 -1.25
N PHE A 144 16.60 5.65 -0.49
CA PHE A 144 15.27 6.10 -0.94
C PHE A 144 15.17 7.62 -1.08
N SER A 145 15.86 8.37 -0.22
CA SER A 145 15.91 9.84 -0.29
C SER A 145 16.68 10.30 -1.54
N GLU A 146 17.78 9.63 -1.86
CA GLU A 146 18.53 9.89 -3.08
C GLU A 146 17.75 9.50 -4.33
N TYR A 147 17.07 8.35 -4.31
CA TYR A 147 16.18 7.95 -5.41
C TYR A 147 15.08 8.97 -5.64
N SER A 148 14.40 9.41 -4.58
CA SER A 148 13.35 10.43 -4.67
C SER A 148 13.87 11.76 -5.22
N SER A 149 15.08 12.15 -4.84
CA SER A 149 15.69 13.38 -5.33
C SER A 149 16.04 13.33 -6.81
N LEU A 150 16.67 12.24 -7.22
CA LEU A 150 17.12 12.08 -8.60
C LEU A 150 15.97 11.82 -9.57
N TYR A 151 14.93 11.09 -9.15
CA TYR A 151 13.91 10.56 -10.07
C TYR A 151 12.49 11.05 -9.80
N LEU A 152 12.18 11.50 -8.59
CA LEU A 152 10.87 12.06 -8.29
C LEU A 152 10.90 13.61 -8.28
N GLY A 153 12.10 14.20 -8.33
CA GLY A 153 12.32 15.63 -8.45
C GLY A 153 12.08 16.42 -7.16
N VAL A 154 12.26 15.77 -6.01
CA VAL A 154 12.09 16.36 -4.67
C VAL A 154 13.46 16.68 -4.07
N GLU A 155 13.68 17.84 -3.44
CA GLU A 155 14.98 18.11 -2.84
C GLU A 155 15.38 17.03 -1.80
N LYS A 156 16.65 16.61 -1.77
CA LYS A 156 17.09 15.48 -0.91
C LYS A 156 16.66 15.61 0.56
N LYS A 157 16.83 16.80 1.16
CA LYS A 157 16.44 17.07 2.55
C LYS A 157 14.93 16.97 2.77
N GLU A 158 14.15 17.37 1.77
CA GLU A 158 12.70 17.25 1.80
C GLU A 158 12.28 15.79 1.65
N ALA A 159 12.92 15.03 0.77
CA ALA A 159 12.70 13.60 0.61
C ALA A 159 12.98 12.81 1.90
N GLU A 160 14.05 13.13 2.62
CA GLU A 160 14.36 12.54 3.93
C GLU A 160 13.20 12.72 4.92
N GLY A 161 12.64 13.93 5.00
CA GLY A 161 11.49 14.22 5.85
C GLY A 161 10.24 13.43 5.45
N ILE A 162 9.93 13.38 4.14
CA ILE A 162 8.76 12.64 3.64
C ILE A 162 8.89 11.14 3.91
N ILE A 163 10.07 10.55 3.74
CA ILE A 163 10.32 9.14 4.01
C ILE A 163 10.19 8.83 5.50
N LEU A 164 10.67 9.72 6.36
CA LEU A 164 10.54 9.56 7.80
C LEU A 164 9.06 9.59 8.24
N ASP A 165 8.29 10.56 7.74
CA ASP A 165 6.85 10.65 7.98
C ASP A 165 6.12 9.42 7.44
N TYR A 166 6.52 8.91 6.28
CA TYR A 166 5.95 7.71 5.68
C TYR A 166 6.16 6.47 6.57
N ILE A 167 7.40 6.26 7.03
CA ILE A 167 7.75 5.15 7.94
C ILE A 167 6.96 5.22 9.25
N GLN A 168 6.77 6.42 9.80
CA GLN A 168 5.99 6.61 11.03
C GLN A 168 4.50 6.30 10.82
N ASN A 169 3.91 6.77 9.72
CA ASN A 169 2.50 6.54 9.42
C ASN A 169 2.19 5.08 9.08
N LEU A 170 3.18 4.34 8.56
CA LEU A 170 3.05 2.91 8.26
C LEU A 170 3.73 2.00 9.29
N ALA A 171 3.99 2.49 10.51
CA ALA A 171 4.67 1.68 11.52
C ALA A 171 3.97 0.33 11.73
N PRO A 172 4.71 -0.79 11.92
CA PRO A 172 4.13 -2.11 12.14
C PRO A 172 3.10 -2.17 13.27
N SER A 173 3.27 -1.38 14.32
CA SER A 173 2.31 -1.27 15.44
C SER A 173 0.94 -0.73 15.01
N LEU A 174 0.88 0.06 13.93
CA LEU A 174 -0.35 0.61 13.37
C LEU A 174 -0.92 -0.32 12.30
N MET A 175 -0.09 -0.70 11.32
CA MET A 175 -0.53 -1.44 10.13
C MET A 175 -0.91 -2.90 10.42
N SER A 176 -0.41 -3.48 11.52
CA SER A 176 -0.56 -4.91 11.78
C SER A 176 -1.65 -5.24 12.80
N THR A 177 -2.48 -4.26 13.17
CA THR A 177 -3.55 -4.47 14.14
C THR A 177 -4.83 -3.82 13.65
N PHE A 178 -5.97 -4.46 13.96
CA PHE A 178 -7.29 -3.93 13.62
C PHE A 178 -7.49 -2.51 14.17
N ASN A 179 -7.16 -2.29 15.45
CA ASN A 179 -7.31 -0.96 16.07
C ASN A 179 -6.35 0.06 15.47
N GLY A 180 -5.10 -0.31 15.18
CA GLY A 180 -4.14 0.59 14.53
C GLY A 180 -4.63 1.04 13.15
N MET A 181 -5.15 0.11 12.35
CA MET A 181 -5.75 0.41 11.05
C MET A 181 -6.99 1.32 11.17
N ALA A 182 -7.95 0.95 12.02
CA ALA A 182 -9.22 1.66 12.14
C ALA A 182 -9.14 3.00 12.87
N GLU A 183 -8.26 3.15 13.87
CA GLU A 183 -8.21 4.36 14.70
C GLU A 183 -7.10 5.34 14.28
N LYS A 184 -6.15 4.91 13.45
CA LYS A 184 -5.02 5.74 13.01
C LYS A 184 -4.89 5.79 11.50
N VAL A 185 -4.62 4.65 10.85
CA VAL A 185 -4.25 4.62 9.42
C VAL A 185 -5.38 5.14 8.54
N LEU A 186 -6.57 4.53 8.60
CA LEU A 186 -7.71 4.95 7.79
C LEU A 186 -8.16 6.39 8.10
N PRO A 187 -8.27 6.83 9.37
CA PRO A 187 -8.52 8.23 9.69
C PRO A 187 -7.47 9.22 9.15
N ILE A 188 -6.18 8.87 9.15
CA ILE A 188 -5.13 9.70 8.57
C ILE A 188 -5.35 9.86 7.06
N LEU A 189 -5.65 8.78 6.34
CA LEU A 189 -5.92 8.83 4.91
C LEU A 189 -7.14 9.69 4.58
N VAL A 190 -8.20 9.59 5.39
CA VAL A 190 -9.38 10.47 5.26
C VAL A 190 -9.00 11.93 5.52
N GLY A 191 -8.23 12.20 6.59
CA GLY A 191 -7.79 13.55 6.94
C GLY A 191 -6.93 14.19 5.86
N LEU A 192 -5.99 13.44 5.27
CA LEU A 192 -5.10 13.92 4.21
C LEU A 192 -5.87 14.25 2.92
N LYS A 193 -6.87 13.44 2.56
CA LYS A 193 -7.61 13.62 1.31
C LYS A 193 -8.78 14.62 1.43
N PHE A 194 -9.51 14.56 2.53
CA PHE A 194 -10.78 15.28 2.69
C PHE A 194 -10.74 16.39 3.74
N SER A 195 -9.61 16.57 4.44
CA SER A 195 -9.51 17.49 5.60
C SER A 195 -10.59 17.24 6.66
N LYS A 196 -10.97 15.96 6.86
CA LYS A 196 -12.03 15.53 7.77
C LYS A 196 -11.50 14.55 8.82
N SER A 197 -12.04 14.66 10.03
CA SER A 197 -11.97 13.59 11.03
C SER A 197 -13.15 12.64 10.83
N VAL A 198 -12.94 11.36 11.09
CA VAL A 198 -13.99 10.32 11.03
C VAL A 198 -14.20 9.68 12.39
N ASP A 199 -15.42 9.21 12.61
CA ASP A 199 -15.78 8.49 13.82
C ASP A 199 -15.10 7.12 13.88
N SER A 200 -14.44 6.83 15.00
CA SER A 200 -13.64 5.61 15.14
C SER A 200 -14.50 4.36 15.28
N VAL A 201 -15.67 4.46 15.91
CA VAL A 201 -16.61 3.33 16.02
C VAL A 201 -17.09 2.95 14.63
N ARG A 202 -17.52 3.93 13.85
CA ARG A 202 -18.01 3.68 12.50
C ARG A 202 -16.92 3.20 11.55
N THR A 203 -15.69 3.70 11.71
CA THR A 203 -14.53 3.20 10.97
C THR A 203 -14.27 1.72 11.27
N LYS A 204 -14.37 1.29 12.53
CA LYS A 204 -14.23 -0.13 12.90
C LYS A 204 -15.34 -0.99 12.30
N GLU A 205 -16.58 -0.52 12.34
CA GLU A 205 -17.72 -1.26 11.77
C GLU A 205 -17.53 -1.52 10.26
N ILE A 206 -17.10 -0.50 9.51
CA ILE A 206 -16.84 -0.64 8.07
C ILE A 206 -15.65 -1.54 7.82
N LEU A 207 -14.56 -1.43 8.60
CA LEU A 207 -13.40 -2.30 8.46
C LEU A 207 -13.75 -3.77 8.75
N ASN A 208 -14.59 -4.06 9.75
CA ASN A 208 -15.08 -5.43 9.99
C ASN A 208 -15.87 -5.96 8.79
N LYS A 209 -16.79 -5.16 8.23
CA LYS A 209 -17.50 -5.56 7.00
C LYS A 209 -16.54 -5.83 5.84
N ALA A 210 -15.52 -4.99 5.68
CA ALA A 210 -14.49 -5.20 4.66
C ALA A 210 -13.74 -6.52 4.87
N ILE A 211 -13.41 -6.88 6.12
CA ILE A 211 -12.81 -8.17 6.47
C ILE A 211 -13.75 -9.32 6.09
N ASP A 212 -15.04 -9.23 6.42
CA ASP A 212 -16.02 -10.27 6.06
C ASP A 212 -16.12 -10.47 4.54
N ILE A 213 -16.04 -9.39 3.76
CA ILE A 213 -16.07 -9.42 2.29
C ILE A 213 -14.83 -10.11 1.71
N VAL A 214 -13.64 -9.77 2.22
CA VAL A 214 -12.39 -10.25 1.61
C VAL A 214 -11.95 -11.62 2.12
N SER A 215 -12.27 -11.96 3.37
CA SER A 215 -11.78 -13.19 4.04
C SER A 215 -11.98 -14.47 3.21
N PRO A 216 -13.11 -14.67 2.49
CA PRO A 216 -13.31 -15.88 1.69
C PRO A 216 -12.47 -15.93 0.40
N THR A 217 -11.99 -14.81 -0.12
CA THR A 217 -11.47 -14.72 -1.50
C THR A 217 -10.08 -14.09 -1.64
N TYR A 218 -9.54 -13.43 -0.60
CA TYR A 218 -8.25 -12.73 -0.71
C TYR A 218 -7.08 -13.66 -1.07
N LEU A 219 -7.08 -14.90 -0.59
CA LEU A 219 -6.03 -15.87 -0.93
C LEU A 219 -6.06 -16.27 -2.40
N ASP A 220 -7.25 -16.49 -2.94
CA ASP A 220 -7.40 -16.83 -4.35
C ASP A 220 -6.95 -15.66 -5.24
N PHE A 221 -7.29 -14.43 -4.83
CA PHE A 221 -6.79 -13.20 -5.45
C PHE A 221 -5.25 -13.14 -5.43
N LEU A 222 -4.60 -13.30 -4.28
CA LEU A 222 -3.14 -13.24 -4.16
C LEU A 222 -2.46 -14.35 -4.97
N ASN A 223 -2.99 -15.57 -4.92
CA ASN A 223 -2.50 -16.70 -5.71
C ASN A 223 -2.68 -16.46 -7.23
N HIS A 224 -3.75 -15.80 -7.64
CA HIS A 224 -3.96 -15.42 -9.03
C HIS A 224 -2.88 -14.44 -9.51
N ALA A 225 -2.64 -13.37 -8.73
CA ALA A 225 -1.60 -12.38 -9.01
C ALA A 225 -0.21 -13.02 -9.13
N ILE A 226 0.10 -13.96 -8.22
CA ILE A 226 1.36 -14.71 -8.21
C ILE A 226 1.50 -15.67 -9.42
N SER A 227 0.46 -16.46 -9.71
CA SER A 227 0.53 -17.57 -10.67
C SER A 227 0.59 -17.13 -12.14
N ARG A 228 -0.03 -15.99 -12.48
CA ARG A 228 0.02 -15.40 -13.83
C ARG A 228 1.43 -15.00 -14.24
N GLU A 229 2.29 -14.66 -13.29
CA GLU A 229 3.68 -14.27 -13.54
C GLU A 229 4.64 -15.46 -13.61
N GLY A 230 4.37 -16.50 -12.82
CA GLY A 230 5.11 -17.77 -12.93
C GLY A 230 5.02 -18.41 -14.33
N LYS A 231 3.98 -18.07 -15.11
CA LYS A 231 3.76 -18.56 -16.49
C LYS A 231 4.37 -17.67 -17.59
N LYS A 232 4.91 -16.50 -17.25
CA LYS A 232 5.60 -15.60 -18.20
C LYS A 232 7.13 -15.75 -18.18
N LYS A 233 7.67 -16.55 -17.26
CA LYS A 233 9.10 -16.95 -17.21
C LYS A 233 9.30 -18.25 -17.98
#